data_AF-A0A7Y0SEF5-F1
#
_entry.id   AF-A0A7Y0SEF5-F1
#
_cell.length_a   1.000
_cell.length_b   1.000
_cell.length_c   1.000
_cell.angle_alpha   90.00
_cell.angle_beta   90.00
_cell.angle_gamma   90.00
#
_symmetry.space_group_name_H-M   'P 1'
#
loop_
_entity.id
_entity.type
_entity.pdbx_description
1 polymer ?
#
loop_
_entity_poly.entity_id
_entity_poly.type
_entity_poly.pdbx_seq_one_letter_code
_entity_poly.pdbx_strand_id
1 'polypeptide(L)'
;TLLEVILRYSVFDVSNTLLVMRPYQIAATERILWKIKSAFNAKNWSNTESGGYIWHTTGSGKTLTSFKAARLATDLDCIDKVFFVVDRKDL
;
A
#
# COMPACT_ATOMS: atom_id res chain seq x y z
N THR A 1 3.32 -4.67 15.00
CA THR A 1 3.05 -4.54 16.46
C THR A 1 1.84 -3.62 16.70
N LEU A 2 1.31 -3.51 17.93
CA LEU A 2 0.20 -2.56 18.24
C LEU A 2 0.54 -1.12 17.84
N LEU A 3 1.79 -0.71 18.08
CA LEU A 3 2.30 0.61 17.71
C LEU A 3 2.22 0.86 16.19
N GLU A 4 2.51 -0.15 15.37
CA GLU A 4 2.39 -0.02 13.91
C GLU A 4 0.94 0.13 13.47
N VAL A 5 -0.01 -0.55 14.11
CA VAL A 5 -1.43 -0.40 13.77
C VAL A 5 -1.88 1.05 13.99
N ILE A 6 -1.50 1.63 15.13
CA ILE A 6 -1.88 3.00 15.50
C ILE A 6 -1.18 4.02 14.61
N LEU A 7 0.15 3.92 14.45
CA LEU A 7 0.92 4.98 13.78
C LEU A 7 1.00 4.80 12.25
N ARG A 8 1.14 3.56 11.78
CA ARG A 8 1.40 3.27 10.36
C ARG A 8 0.18 2.80 9.61
N TYR A 9 -0.78 2.13 10.23
CA TYR A 9 -1.96 1.59 9.53
C TYR A 9 -3.28 2.27 9.90
N SER A 10 -3.17 3.48 10.47
CA SER A 10 -4.29 4.39 10.62
C SER A 10 -4.20 5.51 9.58
N VAL A 11 -5.36 6.00 9.14
CA VAL A 11 -5.52 7.10 8.19
C VAL A 11 -6.49 8.09 8.78
N PHE A 12 -6.09 9.36 8.77
CA PHE A 12 -6.99 10.46 9.09
C PHE A 12 -7.47 11.04 7.77
N ASP A 13 -8.78 11.02 7.54
CA ASP A 13 -9.35 11.58 6.32
C ASP A 13 -9.58 13.10 6.44
N VAL A 14 -9.95 13.73 5.33
CA VAL A 14 -10.25 15.18 5.27
C VAL A 14 -11.46 15.58 6.13
N SER A 15 -12.27 14.61 6.56
CA SER A 15 -13.44 14.78 7.40
C SER A 15 -13.12 14.58 8.89
N ASN A 16 -11.84 14.52 9.25
CA ASN A 16 -11.36 14.26 10.62
C ASN A 16 -11.78 12.89 11.19
N THR A 17 -12.03 11.90 10.33
CA THR A 17 -12.34 10.54 10.75
C THR A 17 -11.08 9.69 10.80
N LEU A 18 -10.84 9.05 11.95
CA LEU A 18 -9.77 8.08 12.12
C LEU A 18 -10.21 6.72 11.57
N LEU A 19 -9.63 6.31 10.46
CA LEU A 19 -9.84 5.01 9.82
C LEU A 19 -8.67 4.09 10.17
N VAL A 20 -8.94 3.03 10.91
CA VAL A 20 -7.96 1.96 11.18
C VAL A 20 -8.12 0.86 10.14
N MET A 21 -7.02 0.47 9.50
CA MET A 21 -7.05 -0.61 8.51
C MET A 21 -7.38 -1.96 9.16
N ARG A 22 -8.18 -2.75 8.45
CA ARG A 22 -8.51 -4.13 8.81
C ARG A 22 -7.31 -5.05 8.56
N PRO A 23 -7.19 -6.20 9.26
CA PRO A 23 -6.01 -7.07 9.16
C PRO A 23 -5.63 -7.50 7.73
N TYR A 24 -6.60 -7.78 6.86
CA TYR A 24 -6.31 -8.16 5.47
C TYR A 24 -5.73 -7.00 4.65
N GLN A 25 -6.13 -5.76 4.95
CA GLN A 25 -5.58 -4.57 4.29
C GLN A 25 -4.13 -4.37 4.73
N ILE A 26 -3.85 -4.54 6.02
CA ILE A 26 -2.48 -4.48 6.57
C ILE A 26 -1.62 -5.54 5.91
N ALA A 27 -2.09 -6.79 5.87
CA ALA A 27 -1.36 -7.89 5.25
C ALA A 27 -1.05 -7.64 3.75
N ALA A 28 -2.01 -7.09 3.01
CA ALA A 28 -1.80 -6.70 1.61
C ALA A 28 -0.73 -5.61 1.48
N THR A 29 -0.81 -4.55 2.29
CA THR A 29 0.15 -3.45 2.28
C THR A 29 1.56 -3.91 2.66
N GLU A 30 1.70 -4.70 3.72
CA GLU A 30 2.98 -5.26 4.15
C GLU A 30 3.59 -6.16 3.07
N ARG A 31 2.77 -6.98 2.41
CA ARG A 31 3.24 -7.85 1.33
C ARG A 31 3.74 -7.04 0.13
N ILE A 32 3.07 -5.93 -0.22
CA ILE A 32 3.53 -5.02 -1.28
C ILE A 32 4.90 -4.42 -0.90
N LEU A 33 5.03 -3.85 0.31
CA LEU A 33 6.28 -3.23 0.76
C LEU A 33 7.43 -4.24 0.84
N TRP A 34 7.15 -5.44 1.33
CA TRP A 34 8.11 -6.54 1.37
C TRP A 34 8.56 -6.94 -0.04
N LYS A 35 7.62 -7.00 -1.00
CA LYS A 35 7.92 -7.35 -2.40
C LYS A 35 8.81 -6.30 -3.06
N ILE A 36 8.53 -5.02 -2.85
CA ILE A 36 9.36 -3.90 -3.34
C ILE A 36 10.79 -4.02 -2.81
N LYS A 37 10.95 -4.18 -1.48
CA LYS A 37 12.28 -4.33 -0.85
C LYS A 37 13.02 -5.55 -1.36
N SER A 38 12.32 -6.68 -1.50
CA SER A 38 12.91 -7.92 -1.99
C SER A 38 13.38 -7.81 -3.45
N ALA A 39 12.56 -7.20 -4.32
CA ALA A 39 12.90 -6.97 -5.72
C ALA A 39 14.10 -6.02 -5.85
N PHE A 40 14.15 -4.95 -5.05
CA PHE A 40 15.28 -4.02 -5.01
C PHE A 40 16.58 -4.71 -4.56
N ASN A 41 16.56 -5.45 -3.45
CA ASN A 41 17.73 -6.14 -2.91
C ASN A 41 18.28 -7.20 -3.86
N ALA A 42 17.40 -7.94 -4.55
CA ALA A 42 17.78 -8.93 -5.54
C ALA A 42 18.21 -8.32 -6.89
N LYS A 43 18.13 -6.99 -7.03
CA LYS A 43 18.30 -6.27 -8.30
C LYS A 43 17.42 -6.83 -9.43
N ASN A 44 16.24 -7.30 -9.06
CA ASN A 44 15.29 -7.97 -9.95
C ASN A 44 14.06 -7.08 -10.15
N TRP A 45 14.24 -5.99 -10.90
CA TRP A 45 13.19 -5.02 -11.22
C TRP A 45 12.77 -5.12 -12.70
N SER A 46 11.65 -4.48 -13.05
CA SER A 46 11.15 -4.36 -14.42
C SER A 46 10.78 -5.67 -15.12
N ASN A 47 10.39 -6.69 -14.35
CA ASN A 47 9.80 -7.93 -14.89
C ASN A 47 8.53 -8.33 -14.13
N THR A 48 7.84 -9.35 -14.64
CA THR A 48 6.59 -9.87 -14.06
C THR A 48 6.77 -10.37 -12.63
N GLU A 49 7.93 -10.94 -12.31
CA GLU A 49 8.23 -11.46 -10.98
C GLU A 49 8.53 -10.37 -9.95
N SER A 50 8.91 -9.16 -10.37
CA SER A 50 9.23 -8.04 -9.47
C SER A 50 8.00 -7.46 -8.76
N GLY A 51 6.83 -7.61 -9.37
CA GLY A 51 5.55 -7.06 -8.88
C GLY A 51 4.55 -8.11 -8.40
N GLY A 52 3.27 -7.78 -8.54
CA GLY A 52 2.14 -8.66 -8.20
C GLY A 52 0.81 -7.89 -8.18
N TYR A 53 -0.26 -8.59 -7.80
CA TYR A 53 -1.58 -7.99 -7.64
C TYR A 53 -2.21 -8.43 -6.31
N ILE A 54 -3.11 -7.59 -5.80
CA ILE A 54 -3.96 -7.91 -4.66
C ILE A 54 -5.40 -7.96 -5.17
N TRP A 55 -6.05 -9.10 -4.98
CA TRP A 55 -7.45 -9.25 -5.36
C TRP A 55 -8.35 -9.05 -4.14
N HIS A 56 -8.93 -7.86 -4.03
CA HIS A 56 -9.93 -7.51 -3.04
C HIS A 56 -11.33 -7.57 -3.65
N THR A 57 -12.30 -8.08 -2.89
CA THR A 57 -13.72 -7.98 -3.28
C THR A 57 -14.20 -6.53 -3.25
N THR A 58 -15.21 -6.19 -4.05
CA THR A 58 -15.80 -4.84 -4.12
C THR A 58 -16.35 -4.41 -2.75
N GLY A 59 -16.13 -3.16 -2.36
CA GLY A 59 -16.56 -2.62 -1.06
C GLY A 59 -15.69 -3.01 0.14
N SER A 60 -14.66 -3.86 -0.03
CA SER A 60 -13.77 -4.26 1.08
C SER A 60 -12.71 -3.22 1.48
N GLY A 61 -12.70 -2.03 0.87
CA GLY A 61 -11.72 -0.98 1.15
C GLY A 61 -10.45 -1.07 0.29
N LYS A 62 -10.58 -1.47 -0.98
CA LYS A 62 -9.49 -1.50 -1.98
C LYS A 62 -8.75 -0.16 -2.09
N THR A 63 -9.51 0.94 -2.15
CA THR A 63 -8.99 2.32 -2.34
C THR A 63 -8.16 2.79 -1.16
N LEU A 64 -8.63 2.56 0.08
CA LEU A 64 -7.86 2.89 1.29
C LEU A 64 -6.55 2.09 1.36
N THR A 65 -6.63 0.80 1.00
CA THR A 65 -5.46 -0.11 1.03
C THR A 65 -4.39 0.33 0.03
N SER A 66 -4.78 0.60 -1.23
CA SER A 66 -3.85 1.01 -2.27
C SER A 66 -3.26 2.39 -2.00
N PHE A 67 -4.08 3.34 -1.54
CA PHE A 67 -3.62 4.67 -1.14
C PHE A 67 -2.56 4.60 -0.04
N LYS A 68 -2.83 3.82 1.03
CA LYS A 68 -1.88 3.69 2.13
C LYS A 68 -0.60 2.96 1.72
N ALA A 69 -0.71 1.92 0.90
CA ALA A 69 0.45 1.23 0.35
C ALA A 69 1.34 2.16 -0.48
N ALA A 70 0.75 2.99 -1.35
CA ALA A 70 1.47 3.98 -2.12
C ALA A 70 2.16 5.02 -1.21
N ARG A 71 1.47 5.50 -0.18
CA ARG A 71 2.05 6.46 0.78
C ARG A 71 3.22 5.87 1.57
N LEU A 72 3.11 4.64 2.05
CA LEU A 72 4.22 3.98 2.75
C LEU A 72 5.38 3.64 1.81
N ALA A 73 5.11 3.43 0.53
CA ALA A 73 6.16 3.21 -0.46
C ALA A 73 6.99 4.47 -0.74
N THR A 74 6.44 5.68 -0.53
CA THR A 74 7.23 6.91 -0.65
C THR A 74 8.25 7.09 0.47
N ASP A 75 8.08 6.38 1.58
CA ASP A 75 9.00 6.46 2.74
C ASP A 75 10.17 5.46 2.61
N LEU A 76 10.29 4.77 1.47
CA LEU A 76 11.39 3.85 1.20
C LEU A 76 12.54 4.58 0.51
N ASP A 77 13.73 4.56 1.12
CA ASP A 77 14.92 5.24 0.58
C ASP A 77 15.33 4.76 -0.83
N CYS A 78 14.90 3.56 -1.23
CA CYS A 78 15.17 2.99 -2.55
C CYS A 78 14.18 3.43 -3.65
N ILE A 79 13.19 4.27 -3.33
CA ILE A 79 12.13 4.70 -4.24
C ILE A 79 12.18 6.22 -4.43
N ASP A 80 12.46 6.66 -5.66
CA ASP A 80 12.46 8.10 -5.98
C ASP A 80 11.05 8.64 -6.24
N LYS A 81 10.17 7.83 -6.85
CA LYS A 81 8.84 8.24 -7.30
C LYS A 81 7.83 7.09 -7.19
N VAL A 82 6.61 7.42 -6.75
CA VAL A 82 5.47 6.50 -6.71
C VAL A 82 4.35 7.05 -7.60
N PHE A 83 3.93 6.26 -8.58
CA PHE A 83 2.77 6.57 -9.42
C PHE A 83 1.54 5.89 -8.83
N PHE A 84 0.59 6.68 -8.33
CA PHE A 84 -0.72 6.20 -7.90
C PHE A 84 -1.75 6.47 -9.01
N VAL A 85 -2.20 5.40 -9.67
CA VAL A 85 -3.06 5.48 -10.85
C VAL A 85 -4.45 4.94 -10.51
N VAL A 86 -5.47 5.73 -10.82
CA VAL A 86 -6.89 5.38 -10.66
C VAL A 86 -7.63 5.62 -11.97
N ASP A 87 -8.69 4.86 -12.24
CA ASP A 87 -9.57 5.11 -13.38
C ASP A 87 -10.37 6.41 -13.13
N ARG A 88 -10.52 7.23 -14.17
CA ARG A 88 -11.28 8.49 -14.11
C ARG A 88 -12.74 8.30 -13.71
N LYS A 89 -13.33 7.12 -13.93
CA LYS A 89 -14.71 6.83 -13.51
C LYS A 89 -14.86 6.70 -11.99
N ASP A 90 -13.76 6.47 -11.27
CA ASP A 90 -13.71 6.30 -9.81
C ASP A 90 -13.34 7.63 -9.08
N LEU A 91 -13.12 8.73 -9.82
CA LEU A 91 -12.86 10.10 -9.31
C LEU A 91 -14.17 10.91 -9.24
#